data_AF-A0A7W4YDD4-F1
#
_entry.id   AF-A0A7W4YDD4-F1
#
_cell.length_a   1.000
_cell.length_b   1.000
_cell.length_c   1.000
_cell.angle_alpha   90.00
_cell.angle_beta   90.00
_cell.angle_gamma   90.00
#
_symmetry.space_group_name_H-M   'P 1'
#
loop_
_entity.id
_entity.type
_entity.pdbx_description
1 polymer ?
#
loop_
_entity_poly.entity_id
_entity_poly.type
_entity_poly.pdbx_seq_one_letter_code
_entity_poly.pdbx_strand_id
1 'polypeptide(L)'
;MLADLPSHAVVGHLVVIVAPIAALLAATYALGPRTRRLLRWPVVAGAALTFALAVWAGQAGQVLLAAVQAAASGGEPLPAAVDGHAHGASMLSAAAFVLLVAVAALLPRVLAPGRPRGRAASVGAAVLALCALGTLVTTATTLVQAMEAVWSHHPGWS
;
A
#
# COMPACT_ATOMS: atom_id res chain seq x y z
N MET A 1 24.95 10.96 -6.72
CA MET A 1 24.73 9.51 -6.49
C MET A 1 23.73 9.19 -5.35
N LEU A 2 23.22 10.17 -4.58
CA LEU A 2 22.28 9.94 -3.46
C LEU A 2 21.09 10.93 -3.41
N ALA A 3 20.84 11.72 -4.46
CA ALA A 3 19.78 12.73 -4.42
C ALA A 3 18.36 12.13 -4.55
N ASP A 4 18.23 10.97 -5.20
CA ASP A 4 16.93 10.35 -5.48
C ASP A 4 16.47 9.36 -4.39
N LEU A 5 17.43 8.77 -3.66
CA LEU A 5 17.20 7.90 -2.49
C LEU A 5 16.34 8.57 -1.41
N PRO A 6 16.58 9.85 -1.03
CA PRO A 6 15.74 10.59 -0.11
C PRO A 6 14.28 10.64 -0.55
N SER A 7 14.00 10.83 -1.84
CA SER A 7 12.62 10.98 -2.30
C SER A 7 11.84 9.67 -2.21
N HIS A 8 12.41 8.57 -2.73
CA HIS A 8 11.78 7.25 -2.64
C HIS A 8 11.65 6.80 -1.18
N ALA A 9 12.69 6.98 -0.36
CA ALA A 9 12.64 6.61 1.04
C ALA A 9 11.60 7.42 1.83
N VAL A 10 11.52 8.75 1.64
CA VAL A 10 10.54 9.60 2.33
C VAL A 10 9.11 9.20 1.95
N VAL A 11 8.82 9.07 0.65
CA VAL A 11 7.47 8.70 0.21
C VAL A 11 7.16 7.26 0.62
N GLY A 12 8.13 6.35 0.56
CA GLY A 12 8.00 4.98 1.06
C GLY A 12 7.64 4.90 2.54
N HIS A 13 8.27 5.72 3.40
CA HIS A 13 7.92 5.82 4.83
C HIS A 13 6.49 6.29 5.02
N LEU A 14 6.05 7.31 4.25
CA LEU A 14 4.67 7.77 4.30
C LEU A 14 3.69 6.65 3.92
N VAL A 15 3.99 5.86 2.87
CA VAL A 15 3.16 4.72 2.46
C VAL A 15 3.06 3.67 3.57
N VAL A 16 4.19 3.28 4.18
CA VAL A 16 4.24 2.26 5.24
C VAL A 16 3.46 2.68 6.49
N ILE A 17 3.28 3.98 6.74
CA ILE A 17 2.46 4.49 7.84
C ILE A 17 0.99 4.61 7.43
N VAL A 18 0.73 5.23 6.28
CA VAL A 18 -0.64 5.60 5.86
C VAL A 18 -1.44 4.38 5.39
N ALA A 19 -0.83 3.45 4.65
CA ALA A 19 -1.53 2.30 4.09
C ALA A 19 -2.12 1.38 5.18
N PRO A 20 -1.39 1.01 6.25
CA PRO A 20 -1.97 0.22 7.35
C PRO A 20 -3.07 0.96 8.10
N ILE A 21 -2.93 2.27 8.32
CA ILE A 21 -3.98 3.08 8.97
C ILE A 21 -5.25 3.07 8.11
N ALA A 22 -5.13 3.33 6.81
CA ALA A 22 -6.27 3.30 5.89
C ALA A 22 -6.95 1.92 5.84
N ALA A 23 -6.16 0.84 5.83
CA ALA A 23 -6.68 -0.52 5.87
C ALA A 23 -7.40 -0.83 7.18
N LEU A 24 -6.85 -0.43 8.34
CA LEU A 24 -7.49 -0.61 9.64
C LEU A 24 -8.79 0.20 9.77
N LEU A 25 -8.81 1.43 9.25
CA LEU A 25 -10.03 2.23 9.16
C LEU A 25 -11.09 1.53 8.30
N ALA A 26 -10.70 1.00 7.13
CA ALA A 26 -11.60 0.28 6.23
C ALA A 26 -12.14 -1.02 6.86
N ALA A 27 -11.29 -1.79 7.55
CA ALA A 27 -11.69 -2.98 8.30
C ALA A 27 -12.68 -2.63 9.43
N THR A 28 -12.39 -1.58 10.20
CA THR A 28 -13.28 -1.09 11.27
C THR A 28 -14.63 -0.63 10.71
N TYR A 29 -14.63 0.04 9.56
CA TYR A 29 -15.84 0.46 8.85
C TYR A 29 -16.66 -0.74 8.36
N ALA A 30 -16.01 -1.78 7.86
CA ALA A 30 -16.65 -3.00 7.39
C ALA A 30 -17.38 -3.74 8.52
N LEU A 31 -16.72 -3.88 9.68
CA LEU A 31 -17.21 -4.66 10.82
C LEU A 31 -18.26 -3.92 11.66
N GLY A 32 -18.13 -2.59 11.80
CA GLY A 32 -18.95 -1.76 12.69
C GLY A 32 -19.98 -0.86 11.98
N PRO A 33 -21.27 -1.23 11.87
CA PRO A 33 -22.27 -0.34 11.27
C PRO A 33 -22.50 0.94 12.06
N ARG A 34 -22.23 0.93 13.37
CA ARG A 34 -22.31 2.11 14.24
C ARG A 34 -21.23 3.15 13.94
N THR A 35 -20.05 2.72 13.47
CA THR A 35 -18.92 3.62 13.19
C THR A 35 -18.96 4.23 11.79
N ARG A 36 -19.83 3.73 10.89
CA ARG A 36 -19.92 4.16 9.49
C ARG A 36 -20.14 5.65 9.30
N ARG A 37 -20.93 6.30 10.17
CA ARG A 37 -21.19 7.75 10.06
C ARG A 37 -19.92 8.58 10.31
N LEU A 38 -19.11 8.18 11.29
CA LEU A 38 -17.88 8.86 11.67
C LEU A 38 -16.74 8.52 10.70
N LEU A 39 -16.58 7.24 10.36
CA LEU A 39 -15.42 6.74 9.62
C LEU A 39 -15.54 6.87 8.10
N ARG A 40 -16.70 7.26 7.54
CA ARG A 40 -16.88 7.35 6.07
C ARG A 40 -15.82 8.21 5.41
N TRP A 41 -15.64 9.44 5.88
CA TRP A 41 -14.67 10.37 5.30
C TRP A 41 -13.22 9.99 5.60
N PRO A 42 -12.86 9.57 6.82
CA PRO A 42 -11.53 9.01 7.10
C PRO A 42 -11.15 7.83 6.19
N VAL A 43 -12.07 6.90 5.92
CA VAL A 43 -11.83 5.76 5.03
C VAL A 43 -11.65 6.21 3.57
N VAL A 44 -12.50 7.12 3.09
CA VAL A 44 -12.38 7.67 1.73
C VAL A 44 -11.06 8.41 1.54
N ALA A 45 -10.73 9.31 2.47
CA ALA A 45 -9.48 10.08 2.43
C ALA A 45 -8.26 9.17 2.57
N GLY A 46 -8.29 8.22 3.51
CA GLY A 46 -7.20 7.26 3.72
C GLY A 46 -6.94 6.38 2.50
N ALA A 47 -7.99 5.84 1.86
CA ALA A 47 -7.83 5.02 0.67
C ALA A 47 -7.29 5.82 -0.52
N ALA A 48 -7.81 7.04 -0.75
CA ALA A 48 -7.34 7.91 -1.82
C ALA A 48 -5.88 8.34 -1.61
N LEU A 49 -5.52 8.74 -0.39
CA LEU A 49 -4.16 9.13 -0.03
C LEU A 49 -3.19 7.95 -0.14
N THR A 50 -3.58 6.77 0.33
CA THR A 50 -2.77 5.55 0.22
C THR A 50 -2.45 5.24 -1.24
N PHE A 51 -3.45 5.28 -2.13
CA PHE A 51 -3.24 5.03 -3.55
C PHE A 51 -2.31 6.08 -4.18
N ALA A 52 -2.54 7.37 -3.91
CA ALA A 52 -1.70 8.45 -4.44
C ALA A 52 -0.24 8.30 -3.99
N LEU A 53 -0.01 8.03 -2.70
CA LEU A 53 1.33 7.83 -2.15
C LEU A 53 2.00 6.56 -2.71
N ALA A 54 1.27 5.46 -2.88
CA ALA A 54 1.81 4.22 -3.46
C ALA A 54 2.27 4.42 -4.91
N VAL A 55 1.47 5.11 -5.73
CA VAL A 55 1.85 5.47 -7.11
C VAL A 55 3.10 6.36 -7.12
N TRP A 56 3.14 7.38 -6.26
CA TRP A 56 4.30 8.27 -6.17
C TRP A 56 5.57 7.52 -5.70
N ALA A 57 5.45 6.66 -4.67
CA ALA A 57 6.56 5.83 -4.20
C ALA A 57 7.08 4.92 -5.33
N GLY A 58 6.17 4.34 -6.13
CA GLY A 58 6.50 3.55 -7.31
C GLY A 58 7.27 4.36 -8.35
N GLN A 59 6.80 5.55 -8.70
CA GLN A 59 7.49 6.44 -9.65
C GLN A 59 8.88 6.84 -9.15
N ALA A 60 9.00 7.25 -7.89
CA ALA A 60 10.29 7.58 -7.28
C ALA A 60 11.22 6.35 -7.23
N GLY A 61 10.67 5.16 -7.01
CA GLY A 61 11.41 3.90 -7.03
C GLY A 61 11.96 3.55 -8.41
N GLN A 62 11.20 3.81 -9.49
CA GLN A 62 11.69 3.60 -10.86
C GLN A 62 12.86 4.53 -11.21
N VAL A 63 12.81 5.79 -10.76
CA VAL A 63 13.93 6.73 -10.93
C VAL A 63 15.17 6.24 -10.19
N LEU A 64 15.01 5.79 -8.94
CA LEU A 64 16.10 5.22 -8.15
C LEU A 64 16.68 3.95 -8.80
N LEU A 65 15.81 3.05 -9.29
CA LEU A 65 16.21 1.82 -9.96
C LEU A 65 17.08 2.10 -11.19
N ALA A 66 16.65 3.04 -12.04
CA ALA A 66 17.42 3.46 -13.21
C ALA A 66 18.78 4.05 -12.83
N ALA A 67 18.85 4.84 -11.75
CA ALA A 67 20.09 5.40 -11.25
C ALA A 67 21.05 4.32 -10.70
N VAL A 68 20.54 3.32 -9.98
CA VAL A 68 21.33 2.18 -9.49
C VAL A 68 21.84 1.33 -10.65
N GLN A 69 21.00 1.05 -11.66
CA GLN A 69 21.40 0.32 -12.86
C GLN A 69 22.48 1.06 -13.66
N ALA A 70 22.36 2.37 -13.82
CA ALA A 70 23.38 3.18 -14.51
C ALA A 70 24.72 3.22 -13.75
N ALA A 71 24.67 3.11 -12.41
CA ALA A 71 25.85 3.06 -11.55
C ALA A 71 26.52 1.68 -11.50
N ALA A 72 25.76 0.60 -11.70
CA ALA A 72 26.29 -0.75 -11.76
C ALA A 72 27.12 -0.91 -13.05
N SER A 73 28.45 -0.90 -12.91
CA SER A 73 29.37 -1.11 -14.01
C SER A 73 29.26 -2.53 -14.56
N GLY A 74 28.78 -2.70 -15.80
CA GLY A 74 29.02 -3.92 -16.59
C GLY A 74 27.84 -4.86 -16.83
N GLY A 75 26.60 -4.48 -16.51
CA GLY A 75 25.43 -5.34 -16.79
C GLY A 75 25.24 -6.49 -15.80
N GLU A 76 25.89 -6.40 -14.63
CA GLU A 76 25.63 -7.30 -13.50
C GLU A 76 24.13 -7.22 -13.12
N PRO A 77 23.47 -8.37 -12.91
CA PRO A 77 22.08 -8.40 -12.51
C PRO A 77 21.91 -7.73 -11.14
N LEU A 78 20.81 -6.99 -10.98
CA LEU A 78 20.46 -6.42 -9.69
C LEU A 78 20.27 -7.54 -8.65
N PRO A 79 20.58 -7.28 -7.37
CA PRO A 79 20.30 -8.23 -6.31
C PRO A 79 18.81 -8.58 -6.27
N ALA A 80 18.50 -9.87 -6.12
CA ALA A 80 17.12 -10.38 -6.14
C ALA A 80 16.17 -9.67 -5.15
N ALA A 81 16.71 -9.15 -4.04
CA ALA A 81 15.95 -8.37 -3.07
C ALA A 81 15.43 -7.03 -3.63
N VAL A 82 16.19 -6.37 -4.52
CA VAL A 82 15.77 -5.13 -5.20
C VAL A 82 14.59 -5.40 -6.12
N ASP A 83 14.67 -6.45 -6.93
CA ASP A 83 13.58 -6.87 -7.82
C ASP A 83 12.35 -7.31 -7.02
N GLY A 84 12.56 -8.04 -5.92
CA GLY A 84 11.50 -8.42 -4.98
C GLY A 84 10.75 -7.21 -4.43
N HIS A 85 11.48 -6.19 -3.98
CA HIS A 85 10.89 -4.94 -3.50
C HIS A 85 10.13 -4.18 -4.61
N ALA A 86 10.69 -4.08 -5.82
CA ALA A 86 10.01 -3.43 -6.95
C ALA A 86 8.69 -4.13 -7.33
N HIS A 87 8.70 -5.47 -7.31
CA HIS A 87 7.48 -6.26 -7.51
C HIS A 87 6.48 -6.05 -6.37
N GLY A 88 6.94 -6.08 -5.11
CA GLY A 88 6.13 -5.80 -3.93
C GLY A 88 5.46 -4.42 -3.99
N ALA A 89 6.20 -3.38 -4.35
CA ALA A 89 5.68 -2.03 -4.50
C ALA A 89 4.57 -1.93 -5.57
N SER A 90 4.70 -2.71 -6.65
CA SER A 90 3.66 -2.83 -7.69
C SER A 90 2.40 -3.52 -7.14
N MET A 91 2.57 -4.60 -6.39
CA MET A 91 1.46 -5.30 -5.73
C MET A 91 0.76 -4.42 -4.68
N LEU A 92 1.50 -3.64 -3.90
CA LEU A 92 0.95 -2.68 -2.95
C LEU A 92 0.16 -1.57 -3.65
N SER A 93 0.67 -1.04 -4.77
CA SER A 93 -0.04 -0.04 -5.57
C SER A 93 -1.36 -0.60 -6.12
N ALA A 94 -1.35 -1.84 -6.62
CA ALA A 94 -2.55 -2.53 -7.06
C ALA A 94 -3.54 -2.78 -5.91
N ALA A 95 -3.07 -3.22 -4.74
CA ALA A 95 -3.91 -3.42 -3.55
C ALA A 95 -4.55 -2.10 -3.08
N ALA A 96 -3.78 -1.00 -3.06
CA ALA A 96 -4.27 0.33 -2.73
C ALA A 96 -5.35 0.82 -3.73
N PHE A 97 -5.15 0.56 -5.02
CA PHE A 97 -6.14 0.86 -6.05
C PHE A 97 -7.43 0.06 -5.85
N VAL A 98 -7.31 -1.25 -5.63
CA VAL A 98 -8.47 -2.13 -5.37
C VAL A 98 -9.23 -1.70 -4.11
N LEU A 99 -8.51 -1.31 -3.04
CA LEU A 99 -9.13 -0.75 -1.84
C LEU A 99 -9.89 0.54 -2.16
N LEU A 100 -9.30 1.47 -2.92
CA LEU A 100 -9.95 2.71 -3.33
C LEU A 100 -11.23 2.45 -4.15
N VAL A 101 -11.18 1.54 -5.11
CA VAL A 101 -12.33 1.14 -5.93
C VAL A 101 -13.42 0.50 -5.06
N ALA A 102 -13.05 -0.42 -4.18
CA ALA A 102 -13.98 -1.04 -3.24
C ALA A 102 -14.65 0.02 -2.35
N VAL A 103 -13.87 0.98 -1.85
CA VAL A 103 -14.39 2.08 -1.04
C VAL A 103 -15.39 2.93 -1.83
N ALA A 104 -15.03 3.36 -3.04
CA ALA A 104 -15.88 4.17 -3.90
C ALA A 104 -17.18 3.45 -4.31
N ALA A 105 -17.10 2.14 -4.58
CA ALA A 105 -18.24 1.34 -5.03
C ALA A 105 -19.20 0.94 -3.89
N LEU A 106 -18.65 0.59 -2.71
CA LEU A 106 -19.40 -0.06 -1.64
C LEU A 106 -19.97 0.93 -0.61
N LEU A 107 -19.19 1.93 -0.20
CA LEU A 107 -19.60 2.88 0.86
C LEU A 107 -20.88 3.66 0.55
N PRO A 108 -21.05 4.29 -0.62
CA PRO A 108 -22.25 5.07 -0.90
C PRO A 108 -23.50 4.20 -1.12
N ARG A 109 -23.33 2.90 -1.40
CA ARG A 109 -24.41 1.98 -1.76
C ARG A 109 -24.72 1.01 -0.63
N VAL A 110 -24.01 -0.11 -0.59
CA VAL A 110 -24.34 -1.27 0.26
C VAL A 110 -23.86 -1.10 1.70
N LEU A 111 -22.87 -0.23 1.94
CA LEU A 111 -22.35 0.07 3.28
C LEU A 111 -22.62 1.51 3.73
N ALA A 112 -23.68 2.15 3.23
CA ALA A 112 -24.05 3.50 3.66
C ALA A 112 -24.40 3.55 5.17
N PRO A 113 -24.15 4.68 5.85
CA PRO A 113 -24.60 4.89 7.24
C PRO A 113 -26.12 4.72 7.36
N GLY A 114 -26.59 4.07 8.44
CA GLY A 114 -28.02 3.84 8.68
C GLY A 114 -28.65 2.68 7.90
N ARG A 115 -27.93 2.09 6.94
CA ARG A 115 -28.43 0.94 6.17
C ARG A 115 -28.44 -0.34 7.03
N PRO A 116 -29.55 -1.12 7.06
CA PRO A 116 -29.62 -2.34 7.85
C PRO A 116 -28.68 -3.43 7.32
N ARG A 117 -28.33 -4.39 8.19
CA ARG A 117 -27.55 -5.57 7.79
C ARG A 117 -28.45 -6.51 6.97
N GLY A 118 -28.04 -6.77 5.73
CA GLY A 118 -28.64 -7.77 4.85
C GLY A 118 -27.56 -8.44 4.00
N ARG A 119 -27.90 -9.45 3.20
CA ARG A 119 -26.91 -10.26 2.44
C ARG A 119 -25.92 -9.40 1.64
N ALA A 120 -26.42 -8.41 0.88
CA ALA A 120 -25.57 -7.51 0.10
C ALA A 120 -24.61 -6.66 0.97
N ALA A 121 -25.06 -6.20 2.14
CA ALA A 121 -24.20 -5.47 3.07
C ALA A 121 -23.16 -6.37 3.73
N SER A 122 -23.50 -7.63 4.03
CA SER A 122 -22.54 -8.62 4.56
C SER A 122 -21.47 -8.98 3.53
N VAL A 123 -21.86 -9.23 2.27
CA VAL A 123 -20.91 -9.50 1.17
C VAL A 123 -20.04 -8.28 0.92
N GLY A 124 -20.61 -7.08 0.85
CA GLY A 124 -19.83 -5.84 0.69
C GLY A 124 -18.85 -5.61 1.85
N ALA A 125 -19.25 -5.91 3.08
CA ALA A 125 -18.35 -5.82 4.23
C ALA A 125 -17.20 -6.84 4.14
N ALA A 126 -17.49 -8.08 3.74
CA ALA A 126 -16.46 -9.10 3.55
C ALA A 126 -15.47 -8.71 2.45
N VAL A 127 -15.95 -8.22 1.31
CA VAL A 127 -15.09 -7.72 0.22
C VAL A 127 -14.19 -6.58 0.71
N LEU A 128 -14.75 -5.58 1.39
CA LEU A 128 -13.97 -4.45 1.92
C LEU A 128 -12.92 -4.92 2.93
N ALA A 129 -13.28 -5.86 3.82
CA ALA A 129 -12.34 -6.43 4.79
C ALA A 129 -11.21 -7.21 4.12
N LEU A 130 -11.50 -7.96 3.04
CA LEU A 130 -10.47 -8.66 2.25
C LEU A 130 -9.53 -7.67 1.54
N CYS A 131 -10.05 -6.59 0.96
CA CYS A 131 -9.22 -5.54 0.36
C CYS A 131 -8.31 -4.86 1.41
N ALA A 132 -8.84 -4.60 2.60
CA ALA A 132 -8.06 -4.06 3.71
C ALA A 132 -6.95 -5.04 4.15
N LEU A 133 -7.27 -6.31 4.30
CA LEU A 133 -6.29 -7.34 4.62
C LEU A 133 -5.19 -7.46 3.53
N GLY A 134 -5.58 -7.48 2.26
CA GLY A 134 -4.63 -7.48 1.14
C GLY A 134 -3.69 -6.28 1.17
N THR A 135 -4.20 -5.09 1.52
CA THR A 135 -3.39 -3.88 1.69
C THR A 135 -2.39 -4.02 2.85
N LEU A 136 -2.82 -4.58 3.99
CA LEU A 136 -1.92 -4.83 5.14
C LEU A 136 -0.81 -5.82 4.78
N VAL A 137 -1.18 -6.95 4.17
CA VAL A 137 -0.22 -8.00 3.79
C VAL A 137 0.79 -7.46 2.79
N THR A 138 0.33 -6.82 1.71
CA THR A 138 1.23 -6.26 0.69
C THR A 138 2.13 -5.15 1.26
N THR A 139 1.64 -4.33 2.19
CA THR A 139 2.48 -3.33 2.87
C THR A 139 3.59 -4.01 3.67
N ALA A 140 3.23 -5.01 4.48
CA ALA A 140 4.19 -5.73 5.32
C ALA A 140 5.25 -6.47 4.49
N THR A 141 4.84 -7.18 3.44
CA THR A 141 5.78 -7.91 2.57
C THR A 141 6.70 -6.95 1.82
N THR A 142 6.17 -5.83 1.30
CA THR A 142 6.97 -4.82 0.59
C THR A 142 8.00 -4.17 1.52
N LEU A 143 7.63 -3.94 2.79
CA LEU A 143 8.54 -3.43 3.81
C LEU A 143 9.67 -4.41 4.11
N VAL A 144 9.35 -5.69 4.32
CA VAL A 144 10.38 -6.73 4.56
C VAL A 144 11.35 -6.80 3.38
N GLN A 145 10.83 -6.83 2.14
CA GLN A 145 11.65 -6.82 0.94
C GLN A 145 12.53 -5.56 0.83
N ALA A 146 12.02 -4.39 1.26
CA ALA A 146 12.82 -3.16 1.30
C ALA A 146 14.00 -3.28 2.27
N MET A 147 13.76 -3.85 3.47
CA MET A 147 14.80 -4.06 4.48
C MET A 147 15.86 -5.04 3.97
N GLU A 148 15.45 -6.14 3.32
CA GLU A 148 16.36 -7.09 2.68
C GLU A 148 17.19 -6.45 1.55
N ALA A 149 16.58 -5.59 0.73
CA ALA A 149 17.28 -4.88 -0.34
C ALA A 149 18.37 -3.95 0.21
N VAL A 150 18.12 -3.28 1.34
CA VAL A 150 19.11 -2.43 2.01
C VAL A 150 20.21 -3.26 2.68
N TRP A 151 19.83 -4.31 3.42
CA TRP A 151 20.77 -5.09 4.23
C TRP A 151 21.65 -6.04 3.41
N SER A 152 21.17 -6.56 2.28
CA SER A 152 21.98 -7.38 1.36
C SER A 152 23.20 -6.65 0.79
N HIS A 153 23.27 -5.32 0.92
CA HIS A 153 24.39 -4.49 0.48
C HIS A 153 25.39 -4.15 1.59
N HIS A 154 25.20 -4.62 2.83
CA HIS A 154 26.12 -4.35 3.96
C HIS A 154 26.99 -5.58 4.32
N PRO A 155 28.28 -5.60 3.94
CA PRO A 155 29.16 -6.79 4.07
C PRO A 155 29.63 -7.13 5.50
N GLY A 156 29.09 -6.52 6.55
CA GLY A 156 29.60 -6.67 7.93
C GLY A 156 28.62 -7.29 8.95
N TRP A 157 27.42 -7.67 8.52
CA TRP A 157 26.30 -8.02 9.41
C TRP A 157 25.61 -9.32 8.99
N SER A 158 26.34 -10.20 8.29
CA SER A 158 25.91 -11.56 7.94
C SER A 158 26.34 -12.58 8.99
#